data_AF-W2EWZ0-F1
#
_entry.id   AF-W2EWZ0-F1
#
_cell.length_a   1.000
_cell.length_b   1.000
_cell.length_c   1.000
_cell.angle_alpha   90.00
_cell.angle_beta   90.00
_cell.angle_gamma   90.00
#
_symmetry.space_group_name_H-M   'P 1'
#
loop_
_entity.id
_entity.type
_entity.pdbx_description
1 polymer ?
#
loop_
_entity_poly.entity_id
_entity_poly.type
_entity_poly.pdbx_seq_one_letter_code
_entity_poly.pdbx_strand_id
1 'polypeptide(L)'
;MSDELMTWLRATIEGDKAASEAAEAASPGPWVNSGQAGLGDAWQIHGAPTEESGVEWNDEVGDVVRVPSRVATLNYEDGGGVWAREAAEHIVLQQPMHTIARCEVELAILDLCERERAEWPGHRSWDSESDQGVARAGALEDAVRRLAYGYRHRPGWREEWKP
;
A
#
# COMPACT_ATOMS: atom_id res chain seq x y z
N MET A 1 12.75 -9.39 -19.80
CA MET A 1 12.09 -9.34 -18.48
C MET A 1 12.24 -10.67 -17.77
N SER A 2 12.77 -10.69 -16.55
CA SER A 2 13.02 -11.92 -15.78
C SER A 2 11.73 -12.48 -15.18
N ASP A 3 11.52 -13.80 -15.26
CA ASP A 3 10.42 -14.49 -14.58
C ASP A 3 10.51 -14.34 -13.05
N GLU A 4 11.74 -14.24 -12.51
CA GLU A 4 11.97 -14.02 -11.08
C GLU A 4 11.49 -12.64 -10.64
N LEU A 5 11.73 -11.59 -11.46
CA LEU A 5 11.25 -10.24 -11.19
C LEU A 5 9.72 -10.19 -11.16
N MET A 6 9.07 -10.78 -12.16
CA MET A 6 7.60 -10.84 -12.24
C MET A 6 6.99 -11.57 -11.05
N THR A 7 7.55 -12.74 -10.72
CA THR A 7 7.08 -13.56 -9.60
C THR A 7 7.24 -12.84 -8.26
N TRP A 8 8.41 -12.25 -8.01
CA TRP A 8 8.68 -11.50 -6.78
C TRP A 8 7.78 -10.27 -6.66
N LEU A 9 7.62 -9.50 -7.74
CA LEU A 9 6.84 -8.26 -7.74
C LEU A 9 5.35 -8.57 -7.51
N ARG A 10 4.81 -9.57 -8.20
CA ARG A 10 3.43 -10.02 -8.01
C ARG A 10 3.17 -10.42 -6.56
N ALA A 11 4.01 -11.31 -6.00
CA ALA A 11 3.87 -11.75 -4.62
C ALA A 11 3.98 -10.58 -3.61
N THR A 12 4.84 -9.60 -3.90
CA THR A 12 4.99 -8.40 -3.05
C THR A 12 3.72 -7.56 -3.07
N ILE A 13 3.14 -7.30 -4.24
CA ILE A 13 1.91 -6.51 -4.39
C ILE A 13 0.71 -7.26 -3.78
N GLU A 14 0.62 -8.57 -3.98
CA GLU A 14 -0.42 -9.42 -3.37
C GLU A 14 -0.33 -9.40 -1.84
N GLY A 15 0.89 -9.42 -1.28
CA GLY A 15 1.12 -9.29 0.17
C GLY A 15 0.63 -7.94 0.72
N ASP A 16 0.94 -6.85 0.03
CA ASP A 16 0.49 -5.50 0.42
C ASP A 16 -1.05 -5.35 0.29
N LYS A 17 -1.64 -5.93 -0.76
CA LYS A 17 -3.10 -5.99 -0.92
C LYS A 17 -3.75 -6.75 0.23
N ALA A 18 -3.28 -7.96 0.53
CA ALA A 18 -3.85 -8.81 1.58
C ALA A 18 -3.72 -8.16 2.97
N ALA A 19 -2.59 -7.51 3.26
CA ALA A 19 -2.41 -6.74 4.50
C ALA A 19 -3.40 -5.57 4.60
N SER A 20 -3.67 -4.89 3.48
CA SER A 20 -4.63 -3.79 3.42
C SER A 20 -6.08 -4.27 3.54
N GLU A 21 -6.43 -5.40 2.92
CA GLU A 21 -7.75 -6.03 3.09
C GLU A 21 -7.99 -6.47 4.53
N ALA A 22 -6.98 -7.03 5.19
CA ALA A 22 -7.05 -7.37 6.61
C ALA A 22 -7.24 -6.13 7.49
N ALA A 23 -6.56 -5.02 7.16
CA ALA A 23 -6.70 -3.75 7.86
C ALA A 23 -8.11 -3.15 7.69
N GLU A 24 -8.66 -3.18 6.46
CA GLU A 24 -10.03 -2.75 6.18
C GLU A 24 -11.07 -3.64 6.88
N ALA A 25 -10.86 -4.96 6.92
CA ALA A 25 -11.75 -5.88 7.62
C ALA A 25 -11.76 -5.65 9.14
N ALA A 26 -10.59 -5.34 9.72
CA ALA A 26 -10.44 -5.06 11.15
C ALA A 26 -10.97 -3.66 11.54
N SER A 27 -10.77 -2.66 10.69
CA SER A 27 -11.23 -1.28 10.91
C SER A 27 -11.80 -0.68 9.61
N PRO A 28 -13.06 -0.98 9.28
CA PRO A 28 -13.67 -0.56 8.03
C PRO A 28 -13.94 0.94 7.95
N GLY A 29 -13.85 1.47 6.74
CA GLY A 29 -14.18 2.86 6.43
C GLY A 29 -12.98 3.81 6.52
N PRO A 30 -13.21 5.11 6.27
CA PRO A 30 -12.13 6.07 6.17
C PRO A 30 -11.39 6.20 7.51
N TRP A 31 -10.08 6.03 7.47
CA TRP A 31 -9.20 6.33 8.58
C TRP A 31 -9.14 7.85 8.75
N VAL A 32 -9.49 8.34 9.93
CA VAL A 32 -9.59 9.78 10.22
C VAL A 32 -8.74 10.14 11.43
N ASN A 33 -8.30 11.40 11.46
CA ASN A 33 -7.60 12.02 12.56
C ASN A 33 -8.61 12.76 13.47
N SER A 34 -8.49 12.63 14.79
CA SER A 34 -9.32 13.31 15.79
C SER A 34 -9.39 14.84 15.69
N GLY A 35 -8.50 15.49 14.94
CA GLY A 35 -8.48 16.94 14.69
C GLY A 35 -9.23 17.42 13.43
N GLN A 36 -9.83 16.53 12.63
CA GLN A 36 -10.57 16.93 11.44
C GLN A 36 -11.96 17.50 11.79
N ALA A 37 -12.14 18.81 11.58
CA ALA A 37 -13.40 19.51 11.84
C ALA A 37 -14.57 18.89 11.04
N GLY A 38 -15.61 18.45 11.75
CA GLY A 38 -16.85 17.93 11.14
C GLY A 38 -17.35 16.60 11.68
N LEU A 39 -16.59 15.90 12.52
CA LEU A 39 -17.03 14.71 13.22
C LEU A 39 -17.51 15.12 14.61
N GLY A 40 -18.84 15.20 14.81
CA GLY A 40 -19.43 15.61 16.08
C GLY A 40 -19.08 14.67 17.25
N ASP A 41 -19.48 15.06 18.46
CA ASP A 41 -19.22 14.45 19.79
C ASP A 41 -19.55 12.94 19.94
N ALA A 42 -20.02 12.28 18.88
CA ALA A 42 -20.50 10.91 18.86
C ALA A 42 -19.39 9.85 18.68
N TRP A 43 -18.13 10.23 18.46
CA TRP A 43 -17.02 9.29 18.35
C TRP A 43 -16.17 9.33 19.62
N GLN A 44 -16.45 8.40 20.54
CA GLN A 44 -15.69 8.24 21.78
C GLN A 44 -14.29 7.70 21.50
N ILE A 45 -13.30 8.53 21.87
CA ILE A 45 -11.88 8.23 21.85
C ILE A 45 -11.58 7.28 23.01
N HIS A 46 -11.22 6.02 22.74
CA HIS A 46 -10.85 5.07 23.78
C HIS A 46 -9.34 5.06 24.05
N GLY A 47 -8.98 5.15 25.34
CA GLY A 47 -7.64 4.98 25.89
C GLY A 47 -6.97 6.28 26.32
N ALA A 48 -7.56 7.02 27.28
CA ALA A 48 -6.78 8.02 28.02
C ALA A 48 -5.48 7.37 28.52
N PRO A 49 -4.32 8.05 28.44
CA PRO A 49 -3.13 7.54 29.10
C PRO A 49 -3.47 7.34 30.58
N THR A 50 -3.42 6.09 31.03
CA THR A 50 -3.34 5.82 32.46
C THR A 50 -1.95 6.26 32.92
N GLU A 51 -1.80 6.60 34.21
CA GLU A 51 -0.50 6.94 34.81
C GLU A 51 0.61 5.90 34.52
N GLU A 52 0.25 4.67 34.16
CA GLU A 52 1.18 3.60 33.73
C GLU A 52 1.78 3.77 32.33
N SER A 53 1.13 4.52 31.42
CA SER A 53 1.55 4.60 30.01
C SER A 53 2.71 5.56 29.76
N GLY A 54 3.07 6.40 30.74
CA GLY A 54 4.20 7.34 30.67
C GLY A 54 4.09 8.42 29.58
N VAL A 55 2.94 8.52 28.90
CA VAL A 55 2.68 9.53 27.86
C VAL A 55 1.63 10.49 28.42
N GLU A 56 2.08 11.62 28.97
CA GLU A 56 1.15 12.70 29.33
C GLU A 56 0.51 13.27 28.07
N TRP A 57 -0.82 13.31 28.06
CA TRP A 57 -1.57 14.04 27.04
C TRP A 57 -1.36 15.54 27.29
N ASN A 58 -0.91 16.27 26.26
CA ASN A 58 -0.73 17.71 26.36
C ASN A 58 -1.73 18.42 25.44
N ASP A 59 -2.84 18.85 26.03
CA ASP A 59 -3.93 19.61 25.42
C ASP A 59 -3.44 20.88 24.69
N GLU A 60 -2.30 21.43 25.12
CA GLU A 60 -1.75 22.68 24.56
C GLU A 60 -1.06 22.49 23.20
N VAL A 61 -0.66 21.25 22.85
CA VAL A 61 0.27 21.03 21.73
C VAL A 61 -0.43 20.50 20.47
N GLY A 62 -1.58 19.83 20.56
CA GLY A 62 -2.32 19.38 19.37
C GLY A 62 -1.53 18.44 18.42
N ASP A 63 -0.44 17.84 18.91
CA ASP A 63 0.61 17.15 18.14
C ASP A 63 0.51 15.62 18.19
N VAL A 64 -0.59 15.09 18.73
CA VAL A 64 -0.80 13.65 18.84
C VAL A 64 -2.17 13.32 18.28
N VAL A 65 -2.18 12.40 17.32
CA VAL A 65 -3.36 12.05 16.53
C VAL A 65 -3.53 10.54 16.58
N ARG A 66 -4.76 10.08 16.84
CA ARG A 66 -5.11 8.66 16.79
C ARG A 66 -5.84 8.31 15.50
N VAL A 67 -5.57 7.09 15.02
CA VAL A 67 -6.17 6.47 13.84
C VAL A 67 -7.24 5.47 14.33
N PRO A 68 -8.38 5.28 13.65
CA PRO A 68 -9.55 4.68 14.29
C PRO A 68 -9.42 3.17 14.53
N SER A 69 -9.88 2.73 15.71
CA SER A 69 -10.55 1.43 15.88
C SER A 69 -12.06 1.67 16.02
N ARG A 70 -12.89 0.75 15.54
CA ARG A 70 -14.32 0.77 15.84
C ARG A 70 -14.60 -0.05 17.10
N VAL A 71 -15.26 0.61 18.04
CA VAL A 71 -15.90 0.09 19.27
C VAL A 71 -16.35 -1.37 19.17
N ALA A 72 -15.68 -2.25 19.92
CA ALA A 72 -16.33 -3.34 20.62
C ALA A 72 -16.68 -2.86 22.03
N THR A 73 -17.94 -3.04 22.38
CA THR A 73 -18.56 -2.73 23.66
C THR A 73 -17.71 -3.10 24.88
N LEU A 74 -17.54 -2.14 25.80
CA LEU A 74 -17.39 -2.33 27.25
C LEU A 74 -16.62 -3.59 27.65
N ASN A 75 -15.32 -3.65 27.36
CA ASN A 75 -14.28 -4.25 28.18
C ASN A 75 -12.94 -3.87 27.54
N TYR A 76 -11.98 -3.49 28.37
CA TYR A 76 -10.60 -3.23 27.97
C TYR A 76 -10.05 -4.39 27.15
N GLU A 77 -9.31 -4.06 26.08
CA GLU A 77 -8.62 -4.91 25.09
C GLU A 77 -9.25 -4.73 23.70
N ASP A 78 -8.86 -3.67 22.96
CA ASP A 78 -8.83 -3.71 21.47
C ASP A 78 -8.29 -2.40 20.85
N GLY A 79 -7.02 -2.45 20.39
CA GLY A 79 -6.65 -2.01 19.04
C GLY A 79 -6.36 -0.54 18.72
N GLY A 80 -6.00 0.33 19.67
CA GLY A 80 -5.62 1.73 19.37
C GLY A 80 -4.25 2.13 19.91
N GLY A 81 -3.39 2.72 19.06
CA GLY A 81 -2.06 3.24 19.43
C GLY A 81 -2.01 4.78 19.47
N VAL A 82 -1.10 5.33 20.28
CA VAL A 82 -0.75 6.77 20.28
C VAL A 82 0.36 7.01 19.27
N TRP A 83 0.14 7.89 18.30
CA TRP A 83 1.12 8.22 17.25
C TRP A 83 1.43 9.71 17.26
N ALA A 84 2.69 10.07 16.96
CA ALA A 84 3.06 11.44 16.62
C ALA A 84 2.21 11.93 15.45
N ARG A 85 1.86 13.22 15.42
CA ARG A 85 1.00 13.82 14.41
C ARG A 85 1.39 13.46 12.99
N GLU A 86 2.67 13.56 12.64
CA GLU A 86 3.17 13.26 11.29
C GLU A 86 2.98 11.79 10.92
N ALA A 87 3.17 10.88 11.87
CA ALA A 87 2.96 9.45 11.65
C ALA A 87 1.47 9.15 11.45
N ALA A 88 0.59 9.81 12.20
CA ALA A 88 -0.83 9.60 12.06
C ALA A 88 -1.40 10.24 10.77
N GLU A 89 -0.91 11.41 10.38
CA GLU A 89 -1.22 12.01 9.07
C GLU A 89 -0.75 11.09 7.94
N HIS A 90 0.45 10.51 8.06
CA HIS A 90 0.95 9.51 7.12
C HIS A 90 0.04 8.27 7.05
N ILE A 91 -0.40 7.73 8.19
CA ILE A 91 -1.30 6.58 8.26
C ILE A 91 -2.65 6.90 7.61
N VAL A 92 -3.22 8.08 7.87
CA VAL A 92 -4.47 8.53 7.23
C VAL A 92 -4.32 8.69 5.73
N LEU A 93 -3.16 9.11 5.22
CA LEU A 93 -2.91 9.16 3.78
C LEU A 93 -2.81 7.76 3.15
N GLN A 94 -2.37 6.76 3.92
CA GLN A 94 -2.28 5.35 3.52
C GLN A 94 -3.57 4.58 3.83
N GLN A 95 -4.73 5.12 3.42
CA GLN A 95 -6.02 4.43 3.55
C GLN A 95 -5.92 3.02 2.98
N PRO A 96 -6.38 1.97 3.70
CA PRO A 96 -6.40 0.60 3.18
C PRO A 96 -7.07 0.52 1.81
N MET A 97 -8.20 1.19 1.62
CA MET A 97 -8.91 1.25 0.34
C MET A 97 -8.08 1.86 -0.80
N HIS A 98 -7.25 2.87 -0.54
CA HIS A 98 -6.36 3.44 -1.56
C HIS A 98 -5.23 2.46 -1.92
N THR A 99 -4.66 1.80 -0.92
CA THR A 99 -3.62 0.78 -1.13
C THR A 99 -4.17 -0.41 -1.91
N ILE A 100 -5.36 -0.91 -1.57
CA ILE A 100 -6.04 -1.99 -2.30
C ILE A 100 -6.22 -1.60 -3.77
N ALA A 101 -6.82 -0.43 -4.04
CA ALA A 101 -7.06 0.05 -5.41
C ALA A 101 -5.74 0.21 -6.20
N ARG A 102 -4.69 0.72 -5.55
CA ARG A 102 -3.36 0.80 -6.16
C ARG A 102 -2.81 -0.58 -6.51
N CYS A 103 -2.83 -1.52 -5.57
CA CYS A 103 -2.34 -2.88 -5.80
C CYS A 103 -3.12 -3.59 -6.91
N GLU A 104 -4.43 -3.37 -7.02
CA GLU A 104 -5.25 -3.91 -8.12
C GLU A 104 -4.82 -3.40 -9.49
N VAL A 105 -4.53 -2.10 -9.60
CA VAL A 105 -4.01 -1.51 -10.84
C VAL A 105 -2.63 -2.07 -11.19
N GLU A 106 -1.74 -2.19 -10.20
CA GLU A 106 -0.39 -2.71 -10.41
C GLU A 106 -0.43 -4.19 -10.85
N LEU A 107 -1.29 -5.02 -10.23
CA LEU A 107 -1.50 -6.41 -10.66
C LEU A 107 -2.08 -6.50 -12.08
N ALA A 108 -3.04 -5.64 -12.42
CA ALA A 108 -3.60 -5.58 -13.78
C ALA A 108 -2.54 -5.19 -14.83
N ILE A 109 -1.58 -4.33 -14.47
CA ILE A 109 -0.43 -4.01 -15.33
C ILE A 109 0.45 -5.25 -15.54
N LEU A 110 0.72 -6.04 -14.48
CA LEU A 110 1.49 -7.28 -14.61
C LEU A 110 0.77 -8.30 -15.50
N ASP A 111 -0.54 -8.47 -15.32
CA ASP A 111 -1.36 -9.36 -16.16
C ASP A 111 -1.33 -8.94 -17.63
N LEU A 112 -1.37 -7.63 -17.91
CA LEU A 112 -1.21 -7.10 -19.26
C LEU A 112 0.18 -7.46 -19.83
N CYS A 113 1.24 -7.26 -19.05
CA CYS A 113 2.61 -7.56 -19.49
C CYS A 113 2.79 -9.07 -19.78
N GLU A 114 2.21 -9.95 -18.97
CA GLU A 114 2.23 -11.39 -19.18
C GLU A 114 1.46 -11.80 -20.43
N ARG A 115 0.26 -11.24 -20.63
CA ARG A 115 -0.56 -11.49 -21.83
C ARG A 115 0.18 -11.08 -23.10
N GLU A 116 0.73 -9.87 -23.12
CA GLU A 116 1.48 -9.36 -24.27
C GLU A 116 2.72 -10.22 -24.57
N ARG A 117 3.42 -10.69 -23.53
CA ARG A 117 4.54 -11.63 -23.69
C ARG A 117 4.10 -12.99 -24.24
N ALA A 118 2.94 -13.49 -23.83
CA ALA A 118 2.39 -14.76 -24.29
C ALA A 118 1.89 -14.69 -25.74
N GLU A 119 1.28 -13.55 -26.12
CA GLU A 119 0.80 -13.30 -27.49
C GLU A 119 1.96 -13.07 -28.48
N TRP A 120 3.09 -12.56 -27.99
CA TRP A 120 4.28 -12.28 -28.81
C TRP A 120 5.52 -13.01 -28.30
N PRO A 121 5.58 -14.35 -28.40
CA PRO A 121 6.73 -15.14 -28.00
C PRO A 121 7.84 -15.00 -29.05
N GLY A 122 8.44 -13.81 -29.17
CA GLY A 122 9.57 -13.51 -30.04
C GLY A 122 9.34 -13.80 -31.52
N HIS A 123 8.74 -12.85 -32.26
CA HIS A 123 8.77 -12.94 -33.72
C HIS A 123 10.21 -12.73 -34.22
N ARG A 124 10.88 -13.84 -34.48
CA ARG A 124 12.12 -13.95 -35.27
C ARG A 124 11.85 -13.82 -36.78
N SER A 125 10.86 -13.04 -37.23
CA SER A 125 10.76 -12.70 -38.65
C SER A 125 11.34 -11.32 -38.88
N TRP A 126 12.35 -11.27 -39.73
CA TRP A 126 13.11 -10.11 -40.20
C TRP A 126 12.29 -9.18 -41.11
N ASP A 127 10.98 -9.08 -40.89
CA ASP A 127 10.09 -8.19 -41.64
C ASP A 127 9.79 -6.97 -40.79
N SER A 128 9.60 -5.80 -41.41
CA SER A 128 9.52 -4.47 -40.80
C SER A 128 8.46 -4.27 -39.70
N GLU A 129 7.59 -5.25 -39.44
CA GLU A 129 6.71 -5.30 -38.26
C GLU A 129 7.45 -5.69 -36.96
N SER A 130 8.68 -6.21 -37.08
CA SER A 130 9.55 -6.62 -35.98
C SER A 130 10.05 -5.47 -35.11
N ASP A 131 10.27 -4.27 -35.67
CA ASP A 131 10.76 -3.11 -34.92
C ASP A 131 9.74 -2.60 -33.89
N GLN A 132 8.44 -2.63 -34.23
CA GLN A 132 7.37 -2.23 -33.30
C GLN A 132 7.21 -3.24 -32.17
N GLY A 133 7.30 -4.54 -32.46
CA GLY A 133 7.25 -5.60 -31.44
C GLY A 133 8.41 -5.52 -30.44
N VAL A 134 9.63 -5.27 -30.93
CA VAL A 134 10.82 -5.11 -30.08
C VAL A 134 10.72 -3.85 -29.22
N ALA A 135 10.31 -2.71 -29.79
CA ALA A 135 10.12 -1.47 -29.03
C ALA A 135 9.04 -1.61 -27.94
N ARG A 136 7.94 -2.29 -28.26
CA ARG A 136 6.84 -2.56 -27.33
C ARG A 136 7.28 -3.47 -26.19
N ALA A 137 7.98 -4.57 -26.48
CA ALA A 137 8.50 -5.47 -25.46
C ALA A 137 9.50 -4.77 -24.52
N GLY A 138 10.37 -3.92 -25.08
CA GLY A 138 11.29 -3.09 -24.28
C GLY A 138 10.55 -2.10 -23.37
N ALA A 139 9.49 -1.45 -23.87
CA ALA A 139 8.69 -0.52 -23.07
C ALA A 139 7.94 -1.22 -21.91
N LEU A 140 7.41 -2.42 -22.13
CA LEU A 140 6.77 -3.21 -21.07
C LEU A 140 7.80 -3.65 -20.01
N GLU A 141 8.99 -4.09 -20.43
CA GLU A 141 10.06 -4.42 -19.49
C GLU A 141 10.50 -3.20 -18.66
N ASP A 142 10.67 -2.03 -19.27
CA ASP A 142 11.00 -0.79 -18.54
C ASP A 142 9.89 -0.40 -17.56
N ALA A 143 8.62 -0.53 -17.95
CA ALA A 143 7.48 -0.27 -17.08
C ALA A 143 7.49 -1.18 -15.84
N VAL A 144 7.73 -2.48 -16.01
CA VAL A 144 7.81 -3.43 -14.89
C VAL A 144 9.00 -3.12 -13.98
N ARG A 145 10.18 -2.80 -14.53
CA ARG A 145 11.35 -2.40 -13.72
C ARG A 145 11.10 -1.14 -12.92
N ARG A 146 10.44 -0.14 -13.50
CA ARG A 146 10.05 1.09 -12.79
C ARG A 146 9.05 0.82 -11.68
N LEU A 147 8.08 -0.06 -11.92
CA LEU A 147 7.13 -0.49 -10.89
C LEU A 147 7.88 -1.17 -9.74
N ALA A 148 8.73 -2.15 -10.04
CA ALA A 148 9.57 -2.86 -9.07
C ALA A 148 10.49 -1.93 -8.27
N TYR A 149 11.00 -0.86 -8.89
CA TYR A 149 11.85 0.12 -8.22
C TYR A 149 11.12 0.90 -7.11
N GLY A 150 9.79 1.01 -7.20
CA GLY A 150 8.94 1.50 -6.11
C GLY A 150 9.03 0.64 -4.84
N TYR A 151 9.32 -0.66 -5.02
CA TYR A 151 9.43 -1.67 -3.97
C TYR A 151 10.89 -1.98 -3.58
N ARG A 152 11.88 -1.19 -4.02
CA ARG A 152 13.32 -1.46 -3.79
C ARG A 152 13.76 -1.62 -2.33
N HIS A 153 12.95 -1.13 -1.39
CA HIS A 153 13.21 -1.23 0.05
C HIS A 153 12.68 -2.53 0.67
N ARG A 154 11.96 -3.35 -0.11
CA ARG A 154 11.39 -4.62 0.35
C ARG A 154 12.42 -5.75 0.29
N PRO A 155 12.37 -6.71 1.23
CA PRO A 155 13.20 -7.90 1.17
C PRO A 155 13.05 -8.67 -0.16
N GLY A 156 14.15 -9.22 -0.65
CA GLY A 156 14.17 -9.98 -1.91
C GLY A 156 14.35 -9.15 -3.18
N TRP A 157 14.31 -7.81 -3.09
CA TRP A 157 14.68 -6.94 -4.21
C TRP A 157 16.16 -7.12 -4.61
N ARG A 158 16.46 -7.03 -5.91
CA ARG A 158 17.81 -7.16 -6.48
C ARG A 158 18.18 -5.93 -7.31
N GLU A 159 19.42 -5.46 -7.16
CA GLU A 159 19.96 -4.30 -7.90
C GLU A 159 19.89 -4.46 -9.43
N GLU A 160 19.99 -5.70 -9.93
CA GLU A 160 19.88 -6.00 -11.37
C GLU A 160 18.48 -5.69 -11.96
N TRP A 161 17.47 -5.51 -11.11
CA TRP A 161 16.10 -5.15 -11.53
C TRP A 161 15.89 -3.64 -11.64
N LYS A 162 16.90 -2.84 -11.33
CA LYS A 162 16.86 -1.40 -11.54
C LYS A 162 16.57 -1.09 -13.03
N PRO A 163 15.75 -0.05 -13.32
CA PRO A 163 15.52 0.42 -14.69
C PRO A 163 16.82 0.73 -15.41
#